data_AF-A0A486VAD0-F1
#
_entry.id   AF-A0A486VAD0-F1
#
_cell.length_a   1.000
_cell.length_b   1.000
_cell.length_c   1.000
_cell.angle_alpha   90.00
_cell.angle_beta   90.00
_cell.angle_gamma   90.00
#
_symmetry.space_group_name_H-M   'P 1'
#
loop_
_entity.id
_entity.type
_entity.pdbx_description
1 polymer ?
#
loop_
_entity_poly.entity_id
_entity_poly.type
_entity_poly.pdbx_seq_one_letter_code
_entity_poly.pdbx_strand_id
1 'polypeptide(L)'
;MGIEAIAGLVVAILAAIAGAFGIGHARGTSKAEAKAEQQRTEENAAATVAAAERKAEVVKEASDVQEDVKRMGDDDVDRELREHFTRPGSR
;
A
#
# COMPACT_ATOMS: atom_id res chain seq x y z
N MET A 1 52.06 -28.38 27.66
CA MET A 1 50.96 -27.54 28.18
C MET A 1 50.95 -26.09 27.65
N GLY A 2 51.98 -25.56 27.00
CA GLY A 2 52.00 -24.15 26.57
C GLY A 2 51.26 -23.87 25.27
N ILE A 3 51.60 -24.59 24.19
CA ILE A 3 51.14 -24.25 22.82
C ILE A 3 49.68 -24.67 22.58
N GLU A 4 49.26 -25.83 23.09
CA GLU A 4 47.88 -26.31 22.95
C GLU A 4 46.87 -25.42 23.70
N ALA A 5 47.25 -24.91 24.88
CA ALA A 5 46.43 -23.97 25.64
C ALA A 5 46.29 -22.62 24.91
N ILE A 6 47.37 -22.14 24.27
CA ILE A 6 47.35 -20.91 23.46
C ILE A 6 46.50 -21.11 22.20
N ALA A 7 46.63 -22.26 21.52
CA ALA A 7 45.82 -22.58 20.35
C ALA A 7 44.31 -22.67 20.69
N GLY A 8 43.98 -23.31 21.82
CA GLY A 8 42.61 -23.37 22.32
C GLY A 8 42.03 -21.98 22.63
N LEU A 9 42.83 -21.09 23.22
CA LEU A 9 42.43 -19.71 23.50
C LEU A 9 42.13 -18.92 22.21
N VAL A 10 42.97 -19.06 21.18
CA VAL A 10 42.78 -18.36 19.89
C VAL A 10 41.49 -18.83 19.21
N VAL A 11 41.22 -20.14 19.20
CA VAL A 11 39.98 -20.68 18.64
C VAL A 11 38.74 -20.20 19.40
N ALA A 12 38.81 -20.13 20.73
CA ALA A 12 37.72 -19.63 21.56
C ALA A 12 37.39 -18.15 21.27
N ILE A 13 38.42 -17.31 21.07
CA ILE A 13 38.24 -15.89 20.74
C ILE A 13 37.57 -15.74 19.36
N LEU A 14 38.00 -16.50 18.36
CA LEU A 14 37.40 -16.45 17.03
C LEU A 14 35.94 -16.94 17.03
N ALA A 15 35.63 -17.98 17.80
CA ALA A 15 34.27 -18.48 17.96
C ALA A 15 33.36 -17.44 18.64
N ALA A 16 33.87 -16.71 19.63
CA ALA A 16 33.14 -15.63 20.29
C ALA A 16 32.83 -14.48 19.33
N ILE A 17 33.79 -14.07 18.49
CA ILE A 17 33.61 -13.01 17.48
C ILE A 17 32.59 -13.45 16.43
N ALA A 18 32.71 -14.68 15.90
CA ALA A 18 31.78 -15.22 14.91
C ALA A 18 30.36 -15.36 15.47
N GLY A 19 30.21 -15.82 16.72
CA GLY A 19 28.92 -15.93 17.40
C GLY A 19 28.26 -14.56 17.61
N ALA A 20 29.03 -13.55 18.05
CA ALA A 20 28.53 -12.19 18.20
C ALA A 20 28.09 -11.56 16.87
N PHE A 21 28.85 -11.78 15.79
CA PHE A 21 28.52 -11.25 14.47
C PHE A 21 27.31 -11.96 13.85
N GLY A 22 27.20 -13.29 13.98
CA GLY A 22 26.06 -14.08 13.49
C GLY A 22 24.75 -13.70 14.19
N ILE A 23 24.76 -13.54 15.52
CA ILE A 23 23.59 -13.11 16.28
C ILE A 23 23.23 -11.65 15.96
N GLY A 24 24.22 -10.77 15.84
CA GLY A 24 24.00 -9.37 15.47
C GLY A 24 23.39 -9.21 14.08
N HIS A 25 23.88 -9.98 13.10
CA HIS A 25 23.36 -9.97 11.73
C HIS A 25 21.94 -10.52 11.64
N ALA A 26 21.66 -11.66 12.28
CA ALA A 26 20.32 -12.25 12.32
C ALA A 26 19.27 -11.32 12.95
N ARG A 27 19.66 -10.56 13.99
CA ARG A 27 18.78 -9.58 14.65
C ARG A 27 18.60 -8.30 13.81
N GLY A 28 19.59 -7.94 13.01
CA GLY A 28 19.55 -6.81 12.09
C GLY A 28 18.67 -7.07 10.87
N THR A 29 18.84 -8.23 10.21
CA THR A 29 18.01 -8.64 9.07
C THR A 29 16.55 -8.81 9.48
N SER A 30 16.28 -9.48 10.61
CA SER A 30 14.90 -9.67 11.11
C SER A 30 14.18 -8.35 11.40
N LYS A 31 14.88 -7.33 11.91
CA LYS A 31 14.29 -5.99 12.12
C LYS A 31 14.07 -5.22 10.81
N ALA A 32 14.93 -5.40 9.82
CA ALA A 32 14.76 -4.79 8.50
C ALA A 32 13.58 -5.41 7.75
N GLU A 33 13.47 -6.74 7.79
CA GLU A 33 12.35 -7.49 7.19
C GLU A 33 11.02 -7.11 7.82
N ALA A 34 10.93 -7.07 9.16
CA ALA A 34 9.71 -6.68 9.86
C ALA A 34 9.26 -5.24 9.55
N LYS A 35 10.21 -4.32 9.33
CA LYS A 35 9.91 -2.93 8.94
C LYS A 35 9.46 -2.82 7.49
N ALA A 36 10.04 -3.62 6.59
CA ALA A 36 9.65 -3.64 5.18
C ALA A 36 8.25 -4.25 5.00
N GLU A 37 7.93 -5.30 5.75
CA GLU A 37 6.59 -5.89 5.76
C GLU A 37 5.54 -4.93 6.31
N GLN A 38 5.85 -4.24 7.42
CA GLN A 38 4.98 -3.19 7.98
C GLN A 38 4.71 -2.07 6.96
N GLN A 39 5.75 -1.54 6.32
CA GLN A 39 5.58 -0.49 5.30
C GLN A 39 4.70 -0.96 4.14
N ARG A 40 4.89 -2.18 3.64
CA ARG A 40 4.05 -2.73 2.57
C ARG A 40 2.59 -2.90 3.02
N THR A 41 2.36 -3.31 4.28
CA THR A 41 0.99 -3.42 4.79
C THR A 41 0.32 -2.05 4.97
N GLU A 42 1.07 -1.04 5.43
CA GLU A 42 0.59 0.33 5.59
C GLU A 42 0.29 0.97 4.22
N GLU A 43 1.19 0.83 3.25
CA GLU A 43 0.99 1.32 1.88
C GLU A 43 -0.20 0.63 1.19
N ASN A 44 -0.34 -0.69 1.33
CA ASN A 44 -1.47 -1.42 0.77
C ASN A 44 -2.79 -1.03 1.44
N ALA A 45 -2.79 -0.77 2.74
CA ALA A 45 -3.96 -0.27 3.45
C ALA A 45 -4.35 1.13 2.95
N ALA A 46 -3.39 2.04 2.82
CA ALA A 46 -3.63 3.38 2.28
C ALA A 46 -4.14 3.34 0.83
N ALA A 47 -3.56 2.49 -0.03
CA ALA A 47 -4.02 2.32 -1.40
C ALA A 47 -5.43 1.73 -1.47
N THR A 48 -5.76 0.81 -0.57
CA THR A 48 -7.11 0.21 -0.49
C THR A 48 -8.14 1.24 -0.01
N VAL A 49 -7.81 2.05 0.99
CA VAL A 49 -8.66 3.14 1.47
C VAL A 49 -8.88 4.16 0.36
N ALA A 50 -7.82 4.62 -0.31
CA ALA A 50 -7.94 5.57 -1.43
C ALA A 50 -8.75 5.00 -2.61
N ALA A 51 -8.65 3.70 -2.87
CA ALA A 51 -9.48 3.03 -3.88
C ALA A 51 -10.95 2.93 -3.45
N ALA A 52 -11.20 2.68 -2.15
CA ALA A 52 -12.56 2.63 -1.60
C ALA A 52 -13.21 4.02 -1.57
N GLU A 53 -12.48 5.06 -1.17
CA GLU A 53 -12.95 6.45 -1.18
C GLU A 53 -13.28 6.92 -2.59
N ARG A 54 -12.40 6.67 -3.57
CA ARG A 54 -12.71 6.97 -4.98
C ARG A 54 -13.95 6.23 -5.49
N LYS A 55 -14.14 4.97 -5.10
CA LYS A 55 -15.36 4.23 -5.46
C LYS A 55 -16.60 4.83 -4.80
N ALA A 56 -16.50 5.22 -3.53
CA ALA A 56 -17.61 5.84 -2.80
C ALA A 56 -18.00 7.19 -3.42
N GLU A 57 -17.01 8.01 -3.79
CA GLU A 57 -17.24 9.30 -4.45
C GLU A 57 -17.92 9.12 -5.81
N VAL A 58 -17.41 8.22 -6.66
CA VAL A 58 -18.02 7.93 -7.98
C VAL A 58 -19.45 7.39 -7.84
N VAL A 59 -19.70 6.51 -6.86
CA VAL A 59 -21.05 5.99 -6.61
C VAL A 59 -21.98 7.08 -6.11
N LYS A 60 -21.49 7.97 -5.25
CA LYS A 60 -22.27 9.12 -4.77
C LYS A 60 -22.60 10.07 -5.91
N GLU A 61 -21.62 10.47 -6.71
CA GLU A 61 -21.83 11.37 -7.85
C GLU A 61 -22.82 10.76 -8.86
N ALA A 62 -22.66 9.48 -9.18
CA ALA A 62 -23.60 8.78 -10.06
C ALA A 62 -25.01 8.67 -9.45
N SER A 63 -25.12 8.58 -8.13
CA SER A 63 -26.41 8.60 -7.43
C SER A 63 -27.03 10.00 -7.45
N ASP A 64 -26.24 11.05 -7.22
CA ASP A 64 -26.68 12.45 -7.21
C ASP A 64 -27.20 12.84 -8.61
N VAL A 65 -26.49 12.47 -9.68
CA VAL A 65 -26.95 12.66 -11.06
C VAL A 65 -28.25 11.92 -11.34
N GLN A 66 -28.37 10.66 -10.87
CA GLN A 66 -29.62 9.91 -11.05
C GLN A 66 -30.79 10.53 -10.28
N GLU A 67 -30.56 11.01 -9.07
CA GLU A 67 -31.60 11.68 -8.28
C GLU A 67 -32.02 13.02 -8.90
N ASP A 68 -31.08 13.79 -9.43
CA ASP A 68 -31.36 15.03 -10.15
C ASP A 68 -32.27 14.78 -11.37
N VAL A 69 -31.90 13.77 -12.18
CA VAL A 69 -32.70 13.35 -13.34
C VAL A 69 -34.08 12.83 -12.93
N LYS A 70 -34.20 12.07 -11.83
CA LYS A 70 -35.51 11.59 -11.34
C LYS A 70 -36.43 12.70 -10.86
N ARG A 71 -35.86 13.82 -10.39
CA ARG A 71 -36.61 14.98 -9.90
C ARG A 71 -37.01 15.95 -11.00
N MET A 72 -36.42 15.85 -12.18
CA MET A 72 -36.79 16.66 -13.35
C MET A 72 -38.20 16.33 -13.81
N GLY A 73 -38.93 17.35 -14.28
CA GLY A 73 -40.18 17.13 -14.99
C GLY A 73 -39.94 16.52 -16.36
N ASP A 74 -40.95 15.83 -16.90
CA ASP A 74 -40.85 15.13 -18.20
C ASP A 74 -40.37 16.07 -19.33
N ASP A 75 -40.85 17.32 -19.36
CA ASP A 75 -40.47 18.34 -20.36
C ASP A 75 -39.10 19.02 -20.09
N ASP A 76 -38.56 18.90 -18.88
CA ASP A 76 -37.25 19.47 -18.53
C ASP A 76 -36.13 18.64 -19.16
N VAL A 77 -36.24 17.31 -19.13
CA VAL A 77 -35.22 16.39 -19.69
C VAL A 77 -35.08 16.60 -21.20
N ASP A 78 -36.20 16.70 -21.94
CA ASP A 78 -36.20 16.94 -23.38
C ASP A 78 -35.59 18.30 -23.76
N ARG A 79 -35.79 19.31 -22.92
CA ARG A 79 -35.19 20.64 -23.10
C ARG A 79 -33.68 20.61 -22.85
N GLU A 80 -33.24 19.99 -21.76
CA GLU A 80 -31.81 19.88 -21.43
C GLU A 80 -31.04 19.10 -22.51
N LEU A 81 -31.62 18.01 -23.01
CA LEU A 81 -31.06 17.25 -24.11
C LEU A 81 -31.03 18.05 -25.42
N ARG A 82 -32.03 18.91 -25.67
CA ARG A 82 -32.04 19.75 -26.87
C ARG A 82 -31.02 20.90 -26.81
N GLU A 83 -30.80 21.49 -25.63
CA GLU A 83 -29.95 22.67 -25.46
C GLU A 83 -28.47 22.33 -25.22
N HIS A 84 -28.18 21.24 -24.50
CA HIS A 84 -26.84 20.95 -23.99
C HIS A 84 -26.23 19.61 -24.44
N PHE A 85 -27.02 18.66 -24.94
CA PHE A 85 -26.46 17.36 -25.34
C PHE A 85 -25.64 17.46 -26.61
N THR A 86 -24.33 17.20 -26.49
CA THR A 86 -23.44 17.05 -27.64
C THR A 86 -23.27 15.57 -27.94
N ARG A 87 -23.86 15.10 -29.06
CA ARG A 87 -23.74 13.69 -29.48
C ARG A 87 -22.27 13.31 -29.68
N PRO A 88 -21.73 12.31 -28.95
CA PRO A 88 -20.40 11.81 -29.18
C PRO A 88 -20.35 11.10 -30.55
N GLY A 89 -19.39 11.48 -31.40
CA GLY A 89 -19.20 10.88 -32.73
C GLY A 89 -19.95 11.55 -33.90
N SER A 90 -20.33 12.83 -33.77
CA SER A 90 -20.90 13.65 -34.85
C SER A 90 -19.86 14.33 -35.76
N ARG A 91 -18.64 13.76 -35.85
CA ARG A 91 -17.61 14.13 -36.82
C ARG A 91 -17.06 12.88 -37.48
#